data_AF-A0AA37AM01-F1
#
_entry.id   AF-A0AA37AM01-F1
#
_cell.length_a   1.000
_cell.length_b   1.000
_cell.length_c   1.000
_cell.angle_alpha   90.00
_cell.angle_beta   90.00
_cell.angle_gamma   90.00
#
_symmetry.space_group_name_H-M   'P 1'
#
loop_
_entity.id
_entity.type
_entity.pdbx_description
1 polymer ?
#
loop_
_entity_poly.entity_id
_entity_poly.type
_entity_poly.pdbx_seq_one_letter_code
_entity_poly.pdbx_strand_id
1 'polypeptide(L)'
;MTDLNERVENLEEVIDELALDLHASKVAITILSTTLNSMSKEPGLLANSFLEARKFSPPIEFENPTQEGYEEKLIEKVAALLSKVN
;
A
#
# COMPACT_ATOMS: atom_id res chain seq x y z
N MET A 1 -33.51 1.86 16.91
CA MET A 1 -32.71 3.01 16.42
C MET A 1 -31.35 3.08 17.09
N THR A 2 -31.21 2.70 18.37
CA THR A 2 -29.93 2.67 19.11
C THR A 2 -28.89 1.71 18.51
N ASP A 3 -29.28 0.46 18.20
CA ASP A 3 -28.39 -0.56 17.61
C ASP A 3 -27.75 -0.14 16.26
N LEU A 4 -28.49 0.59 15.42
CA LEU A 4 -27.96 1.06 14.15
C LEU A 4 -26.94 2.18 14.36
N ASN A 5 -27.20 3.11 15.29
CA ASN A 5 -26.28 4.21 15.57
C ASN A 5 -24.98 3.69 16.19
N GLU A 6 -25.06 2.74 17.13
CA GLU A 6 -23.88 2.10 17.73
C GLU A 6 -23.06 1.35 16.66
N ARG A 7 -23.72 0.68 15.69
CA ARG A 7 -23.01 0.03 14.58
C ARG A 7 -22.35 1.03 13.62
N VAL A 8 -22.95 2.19 13.41
CA VAL A 8 -22.35 3.25 12.58
C VAL A 8 -21.14 3.83 13.28
N GLU A 9 -21.25 4.17 14.57
CA GLU A 9 -20.15 4.72 15.37
C GLU A 9 -18.95 3.75 15.42
N ASN A 10 -19.20 2.46 15.66
CA ASN A 10 -18.15 1.43 15.62
C ASN A 10 -17.48 1.32 14.22
N LEU A 11 -18.25 1.47 13.14
CA LEU A 11 -17.67 1.43 11.79
C LEU A 11 -16.83 2.68 11.49
N GLU A 12 -17.25 3.85 11.99
CA GLU A 12 -16.50 5.10 11.86
C GLU A 12 -15.17 5.01 12.61
N GLU A 13 -15.16 4.49 13.85
CA GLU A 13 -13.92 4.26 14.61
C GLU A 13 -12.96 3.31 13.87
N VAL A 14 -13.47 2.18 13.36
CA VAL A 14 -12.64 1.23 12.59
C VAL A 14 -12.08 1.87 11.32
N ILE A 15 -12.85 2.72 10.64
CA ILE A 15 -12.39 3.45 9.46
C ILE A 15 -11.27 4.42 9.82
N ASP A 16 -11.41 5.15 10.93
CA ASP A 16 -10.40 6.11 11.39
C ASP A 16 -9.09 5.41 11.79
N GLU A 17 -9.18 4.26 12.48
CA GLU A 17 -8.02 3.42 12.81
C GLU A 17 -7.32 2.91 11.54
N LEU A 18 -8.07 2.34 10.59
CA LEU A 18 -7.53 1.87 9.32
C LEU A 18 -6.89 3.00 8.49
N ALA A 19 -7.47 4.21 8.54
CA ALA A 19 -6.92 5.37 7.87
C ALA A 19 -5.58 5.79 8.49
N LEU A 20 -5.47 5.78 9.82
CA LEU A 20 -4.24 6.08 10.53
C LEU A 20 -3.15 5.04 10.23
N ASP A 21 -3.48 3.75 10.29
CA ASP A 21 -2.54 2.67 9.98
C ASP A 21 -2.05 2.74 8.53
N LEU A 22 -2.94 3.04 7.59
CA LEU A 22 -2.57 3.25 6.20
C LEU A 22 -1.62 4.45 6.04
N HIS A 23 -1.86 5.54 6.76
CA HIS A 23 -0.99 6.71 6.73
C HIS A 23 0.38 6.39 7.33
N ALA A 24 0.43 5.79 8.52
CA ALA A 24 1.66 5.37 9.18
C ALA A 24 2.49 4.44 8.27
N SER A 25 1.83 3.45 7.65
CA SER A 25 2.47 2.52 6.71
C SER A 25 3.07 3.25 5.50
N LYS A 26 2.34 4.20 4.89
CA LYS A 26 2.86 4.98 3.75
C LYS A 26 4.08 5.81 4.14
N VAL A 27 4.06 6.44 5.32
CA VAL A 27 5.21 7.23 5.82
C VAL A 27 6.41 6.32 6.04
N ALA A 28 6.22 5.18 6.72
CA ALA A 28 7.27 4.20 6.97
C ALA A 28 7.89 3.68 5.66
N ILE A 29 7.05 3.25 4.71
CA ILE A 29 7.51 2.76 3.39
C ILE A 29 8.28 3.85 2.67
N THR A 30 7.78 5.09 2.65
CA THR A 30 8.44 6.22 1.97
C THR A 30 9.82 6.50 2.56
N ILE A 31 9.94 6.54 3.90
CA ILE A 31 11.24 6.79 4.55
C ILE A 31 12.21 5.66 4.24
N LEU A 32 11.77 4.40 4.32
CA LEU A 32 12.60 3.23 4.03
C LEU A 32 13.02 3.19 2.56
N SER A 33 12.08 3.39 1.62
CA SER A 33 12.36 3.36 0.20
C SER A 33 13.33 4.46 -0.20
N THR A 34 13.14 5.67 0.33
CA THR A 34 14.04 6.78 0.10
C THR A 34 15.43 6.49 0.65
N THR A 35 15.52 5.99 1.88
CA THR A 35 16.82 5.62 2.50
C THR A 35 17.55 4.59 1.65
N LEU A 36 16.87 3.51 1.26
CA LEU A 36 17.46 2.43 0.48
C LEU A 36 17.83 2.87 -0.94
N ASN A 37 16.97 3.64 -1.63
CA ASN A 37 17.28 4.17 -2.95
C ASN A 37 18.38 5.23 -2.92
N SER A 38 18.58 5.94 -1.81
CA SER A 38 19.72 6.85 -1.63
C SER A 38 21.01 6.10 -1.30
N MET A 39 20.93 4.92 -0.68
CA MET A 39 22.08 4.04 -0.45
C MET A 39 22.48 3.30 -1.74
N SER A 40 21.52 2.97 -2.61
CA SER A 40 21.84 2.49 -3.95
C SER A 40 22.37 3.64 -4.81
N LYS A 41 23.31 3.34 -5.70
CA LYS A 41 23.76 4.31 -6.73
C LYS A 41 22.78 4.42 -7.90
N GLU A 42 21.58 3.84 -7.74
CA GLU A 42 20.57 3.70 -8.79
C GLU A 42 19.22 4.15 -8.22
N PRO A 43 18.75 5.36 -8.57
CA PRO A 43 17.43 5.85 -8.20
C PRO A 43 16.33 4.93 -8.71
N GLY A 44 15.36 4.59 -7.87
CA GLY A 44 14.21 3.76 -8.24
C GLY A 44 14.50 2.26 -8.33
N LEU A 45 15.69 1.82 -7.91
CA LEU A 45 16.09 0.40 -7.88
C LEU A 45 15.03 -0.48 -7.19
N LEU A 46 14.46 -0.02 -6.07
CA LEU A 46 13.44 -0.78 -5.34
C LEU A 46 12.15 -0.98 -6.13
N ALA A 47 11.67 0.07 -6.82
CA ALA A 47 10.46 -0.02 -7.64
C ALA A 47 10.68 -0.97 -8.83
N ASN A 48 11.82 -0.87 -9.51
CA ASN A 48 12.16 -1.76 -10.62
C ASN A 48 12.27 -3.22 -10.15
N SER A 49 12.96 -3.44 -9.03
CA SER A 49 13.12 -4.78 -8.44
C SER A 49 11.76 -5.39 -8.06
N PHE A 50 10.85 -4.58 -7.51
CA PHE A 50 9.48 -5.01 -7.21
C PHE A 50 8.71 -5.40 -8.47
N LEU A 51 8.73 -4.58 -9.52
CA LEU A 51 8.04 -4.86 -10.77
C LEU A 51 8.59 -6.11 -11.47
N GLU A 52 9.91 -6.29 -11.49
CA GLU A 52 10.53 -7.50 -12.04
C GLU A 52 10.15 -8.74 -11.24
N ALA A 53 10.21 -8.69 -9.90
CA ALA A 53 9.78 -9.81 -9.05
C ALA A 53 8.30 -10.17 -9.27
N ARG A 54 7.45 -9.17 -9.51
CA ARG A 54 6.02 -9.37 -9.74
C ARG A 54 5.72 -10.15 -11.02
N LYS A 55 6.52 -9.99 -12.08
CA LYS A 55 6.35 -10.76 -13.35
C LYS A 55 6.43 -12.28 -13.16
N PHE A 56 7.11 -12.73 -12.11
CA PHE A 56 7.30 -14.15 -11.81
C PHE A 56 6.48 -14.62 -10.60
N SER A 57 5.74 -13.72 -9.96
CA SER A 57 4.99 -14.02 -8.74
C SER A 57 3.56 -14.48 -9.07
N PRO A 58 2.96 -15.38 -8.26
CA PRO A 58 1.56 -15.77 -8.42
C PRO A 58 0.62 -14.56 -8.22
N PRO A 59 -0.59 -14.55 -8.82
CA PRO A 59 -1.61 -13.51 -8.60
C PRO A 59 -1.82 -13.19 -7.11
N ILE A 60 -2.09 -11.93 -6.78
CA ILE A 60 -2.35 -11.55 -5.40
C ILE A 60 -3.70 -12.14 -4.98
N GLU A 61 -3.70 -12.95 -3.93
CA GLU A 61 -4.94 -13.47 -3.36
C GLU A 61 -5.60 -12.37 -2.51
N PHE A 62 -6.82 -12.00 -2.89
CA PHE A 62 -7.64 -11.07 -2.14
C PHE A 62 -8.67 -11.84 -1.33
N GLU A 63 -8.76 -11.56 -0.02
CA GLU A 63 -9.75 -12.18 0.87
C GLU A 63 -11.20 -11.83 0.49
N ASN A 64 -11.39 -10.69 -0.18
CA ASN A 64 -12.70 -10.18 -0.60
C ASN A 64 -12.73 -9.91 -2.10
N PRO A 65 -13.90 -9.98 -2.76
CA PRO A 65 -14.04 -9.64 -4.18
C PRO A 65 -13.56 -8.21 -4.45
N THR A 66 -12.60 -8.06 -5.35
CA THR A 66 -12.08 -6.76 -5.78
C THR A 66 -12.66 -6.39 -7.14
N GLN A 67 -12.67 -5.10 -7.43
CA GLN A 67 -13.05 -4.60 -8.76
C GLN A 67 -12.06 -5.09 -9.83
N GLU A 68 -12.54 -5.20 -11.07
CA GLU A 68 -11.65 -5.46 -12.21
C GLU A 68 -10.57 -4.36 -12.31
N GLY A 69 -9.33 -4.77 -12.56
CA GLY A 69 -8.19 -3.85 -12.62
C GLY A 69 -7.64 -3.40 -11.26
N TYR A 70 -8.13 -3.95 -10.14
CA TYR A 70 -7.68 -3.55 -8.80
C TYR A 70 -6.23 -3.98 -8.52
N GLU A 71 -5.85 -5.19 -8.95
CA GLU A 71 -4.49 -5.71 -8.75
C GLU A 71 -3.45 -4.83 -9.45
N GLU A 72 -3.72 -4.41 -10.68
CA GLU A 72 -2.85 -3.52 -11.45
C GLU A 72 -2.70 -2.17 -10.75
N LYS A 73 -3.81 -1.57 -10.29
CA LYS A 73 -3.78 -0.32 -9.51
C LYS A 73 -3.01 -0.47 -8.20
N LEU A 74 -3.12 -1.62 -7.55
CA LEU A 74 -2.37 -1.92 -6.33
C LEU A 74 -0.87 -1.99 -6.62
N ILE A 75 -0.47 -2.70 -7.67
CA ILE A 75 0.92 -2.82 -8.11
C ILE A 75 1.50 -1.45 -8.45
N GLU A 76 0.77 -0.62 -9.23
CA GLU A 76 1.18 0.74 -9.56
C GLU A 76 1.40 1.59 -8.30
N LYS A 77 0.48 1.50 -7.34
CA LYS A 77 0.56 2.26 -6.10
C LYS A 77 1.75 1.83 -5.24
N VAL A 78 2.04 0.53 -5.15
CA VAL A 78 3.21 0.01 -4.44
C VAL A 78 4.50 0.46 -5.13
N ALA A 79 4.59 0.32 -6.46
CA ALA A 79 5.76 0.76 -7.22
C ALA A 79 6.03 2.26 -7.03
N ALA A 80 4.99 3.10 -7.01
CA ALA A 80 5.11 4.54 -6.77
C ALA A 80 5.58 4.92 -5.35
N LEU A 81 5.25 4.10 -4.35
CA LEU A 81 5.78 4.26 -2.99
C LEU A 81 7.26 3.86 -2.93
N LEU A 82 7.64 2.80 -3.63
CA LEU A 82 9.01 2.28 -3.65
C LEU A 82 9.98 3.08 -4.52
N SER A 83 9.48 3.92 -5.42
CA SER A 83 10.32 4.74 -6.32
C SER A 83 10.79 6.06 -5.70
N LYS A 84 10.39 6.36 -4.46
CA LYS A 84 10.74 7.62 -3.79
C LYS A 84 12.25 7.71 -3.54
N VAL A 85 12.79 8.90 -3.79
CA VAL A 85 14.19 9.31 -3.58
C VAL A 85 14.17 10.67 -2.90
N ASN A 86 15.18 10.95 -2.06
CA ASN A 86 15.38 12.25 -1.40
C ASN A 86 15.71 13.34 -2.42
#